data_AF-A0A5C1Y8C7-F1
#
_entry.id   AF-A0A5C1Y8C7-F1
#
_cell.length_a   1.000
_cell.length_b   1.000
_cell.length_c   1.000
_cell.angle_alpha   90.00
_cell.angle_beta   90.00
_cell.angle_gamma   90.00
#
_symmetry.space_group_name_H-M   'P 1'
#
loop_
_entity.id
_entity.type
_entity.pdbx_description
1 polymer ?
#
loop_
_entity_poly.entity_id
_entity_poly.type
_entity_poly.pdbx_seq_one_letter_code
_entity_poly.pdbx_strand_id
1 'polypeptide(L)'
;MSFQAYLDAVEAKTGLTPRQLVDLAKERGFDAPGVKAGVIVQWLADDYGLGRGHAMAMVHVIQKGPEISAKHVGTGGSHSDASTTLWLDGKATNPAGSR
;
A
#
# COMPACT_ATOMS: atom_id res chain seq x y z
N MET A 1 -6.40 -0.17 -13.14
CA MET A 1 -5.54 -0.74 -12.07
C MET A 1 -6.05 -0.24 -10.74
N SER A 2 -6.37 -1.17 -9.86
CA SER A 2 -6.91 -0.93 -8.52
C SER A 2 -5.81 -0.59 -7.52
N PHE A 3 -6.16 -0.06 -6.36
CA PHE A 3 -5.18 0.23 -5.32
C PHE A 3 -4.53 -1.06 -4.81
N GLN A 4 -5.30 -2.15 -4.68
CA GLN A 4 -4.76 -3.44 -4.29
C GLN A 4 -3.66 -3.94 -5.25
N ALA A 5 -3.80 -3.72 -6.56
CA ALA A 5 -2.77 -4.13 -7.53
C ALA A 5 -1.42 -3.43 -7.30
N TYR A 6 -1.43 -2.19 -6.78
CA TYR A 6 -0.20 -1.52 -6.39
C TYR A 6 0.45 -2.18 -5.19
N LEU A 7 -0.34 -2.59 -4.17
CA LEU A 7 0.19 -3.26 -2.98
C LEU A 7 0.77 -4.64 -3.31
N ASP A 8 0.10 -5.40 -4.16
CA ASP A 8 0.60 -6.69 -4.66
C ASP A 8 1.93 -6.52 -5.42
N ALA A 9 2.05 -5.44 -6.20
CA ALA A 9 3.30 -5.11 -6.90
C ALA A 9 4.39 -4.57 -5.98
N VAL A 10 4.04 -3.95 -4.85
CA VAL A 10 5.00 -3.61 -3.79
C VAL A 10 5.57 -4.89 -3.21
N GLU A 11 4.73 -5.83 -2.78
CA GLU A 11 5.17 -7.11 -2.21
C GLU A 11 6.08 -7.88 -3.17
N ALA A 12 5.73 -7.95 -4.45
CA ALA A 12 6.54 -8.62 -5.46
C ALA A 12 7.94 -7.97 -5.65
N LYS A 13 8.09 -6.67 -5.36
CA LYS A 13 9.35 -5.94 -5.52
C LYS A 13 10.19 -5.92 -4.27
N THR A 14 9.56 -5.74 -3.11
CA THR A 14 10.23 -5.63 -1.82
C THR A 14 10.46 -7.00 -1.17
N GLY A 15 9.70 -8.03 -1.57
CA GLY A 15 9.68 -9.32 -0.89
C GLY A 15 8.99 -9.28 0.48
N LEU A 16 8.37 -8.15 0.85
CA LEU A 16 7.70 -7.93 2.13
C LEU A 16 6.24 -7.61 1.91
N THR A 17 5.37 -8.13 2.79
CA THR A 17 3.95 -7.79 2.72
C THR A 17 3.74 -6.30 3.03
N PRO A 18 2.65 -5.70 2.52
CA PRO A 18 2.31 -4.33 2.86
C PRO A 18 2.21 -4.10 4.38
N ARG A 19 1.72 -5.08 5.15
CA ARG A 19 1.67 -4.97 6.63
C ARG A 19 3.07 -4.87 7.24
N GLN A 20 4.01 -5.73 6.81
CA GLN A 20 5.38 -5.68 7.30
C GLN A 20 6.03 -4.32 7.02
N LEU A 21 5.82 -3.76 5.82
CA LEU A 21 6.33 -2.43 5.49
C LEU A 21 5.70 -1.33 6.34
N VAL A 22 4.41 -1.45 6.66
CA VAL A 22 3.74 -0.51 7.58
C VAL A 22 4.34 -0.60 8.99
N ASP A 23 4.58 -1.79 9.50
CA ASP A 23 5.15 -1.99 10.83
C ASP A 23 6.58 -1.41 10.90
N LEU A 24 7.41 -1.66 9.87
CA LEU A 24 8.73 -1.04 9.74
C LEU A 24 8.68 0.49 9.64
N ALA A 25 7.66 1.02 8.96
CA ALA A 25 7.46 2.47 8.87
C ALA A 25 7.09 3.08 10.23
N LYS A 26 6.26 2.39 11.03
CA LYS A 26 5.90 2.80 12.39
C LYS A 26 7.08 2.75 13.35
N GLU A 27 7.92 1.71 13.25
CA GLU A 27 9.17 1.63 14.03
C GLU A 27 10.10 2.82 13.75
N ARG A 28 10.03 3.36 12.53
CA ARG A 28 10.76 4.57 12.11
C ARG A 28 10.03 5.88 12.42
N GLY A 29 8.81 5.83 12.96
CA GLY A 29 7.97 6.97 13.26
C GLY A 29 7.38 7.67 12.03
N PHE A 30 7.24 6.97 10.90
CA PHE A 30 6.72 7.54 9.66
C PHE A 30 5.19 7.70 9.62
N ASP A 31 4.49 7.07 10.55
CA ASP A 31 3.06 7.27 10.79
C ASP A 31 2.77 8.54 11.63
N ALA A 32 3.82 9.19 12.16
CA ALA A 32 3.65 10.41 12.94
C ALA A 32 3.12 11.59 12.11
N PRO A 33 2.24 12.42 12.69
CA PRO A 33 1.74 13.62 12.02
C PRO A 33 2.89 14.58 11.71
N GLY A 34 2.93 15.09 10.47
CA GLY A 34 3.97 16.02 10.00
C GLY A 34 5.11 15.35 9.21
N VAL A 35 5.19 14.01 9.18
CA VAL A 35 6.10 13.30 8.29
C VAL A 35 5.68 13.53 6.84
N LYS A 36 6.62 14.04 6.03
CA LYS A 36 6.36 14.31 4.61
C LYS A 36 6.36 12.99 3.84
N ALA A 37 5.39 12.83 2.93
CA ALA A 37 5.32 11.70 1.99
C ALA A 37 6.65 11.42 1.27
N GLY A 38 7.39 12.48 0.90
CA GLY A 38 8.69 12.36 0.24
C GLY A 38 9.74 11.60 1.06
N VAL A 39 9.71 11.69 2.39
CA VAL A 39 10.65 10.97 3.27
C VAL A 39 10.40 9.46 3.19
N ILE A 40 9.13 9.06 3.25
CA ILE A 40 8.71 7.66 3.15
C ILE A 40 9.00 7.12 1.74
N VAL A 41 8.74 7.91 0.69
CA VAL A 41 9.06 7.53 -0.69
C VAL A 41 10.56 7.32 -0.87
N GLN A 42 11.38 8.23 -0.34
CA GLN A 42 12.83 8.11 -0.42
C GLN A 42 13.33 6.85 0.32
N TRP A 43 12.84 6.61 1.53
CA TRP A 43 13.14 5.39 2.28
C TRP A 43 12.78 4.12 1.50
N LEU A 44 11.58 4.05 0.92
CA LEU A 44 11.15 2.88 0.15
C LEU A 44 11.99 2.69 -1.13
N ALA A 45 12.46 3.78 -1.73
CA ALA A 45 13.34 3.74 -2.88
C ALA A 45 14.75 3.27 -2.50
N ASP A 46 15.30 3.76 -1.40
CA ASP A 46 16.67 3.48 -0.96
C ASP A 46 16.81 2.05 -0.38
N ASP A 47 15.88 1.64 0.48
CA ASP A 47 15.97 0.33 1.16
C ASP A 47 15.45 -0.82 0.27
N TYR A 48 14.50 -0.54 -0.64
CA TYR A 48 13.80 -1.59 -1.41
C TYR A 48 13.72 -1.36 -2.92
N GLY A 49 14.35 -0.31 -3.45
CA GLY A 49 14.29 0.00 -4.89
C GLY A 49 12.88 0.33 -5.39
N LEU A 50 11.96 0.73 -4.51
CA LEU A 50 10.57 0.92 -4.86
C LEU A 50 10.35 2.22 -5.63
N GLY A 51 9.85 2.10 -6.86
CA GLY A 51 9.53 3.28 -7.69
C GLY A 51 8.40 4.13 -7.10
N ARG A 52 8.48 5.46 -7.33
CA ARG A 52 7.58 6.50 -6.76
C ARG A 52 6.08 6.17 -6.83
N GLY A 53 5.61 5.59 -7.93
CA GLY A 53 4.19 5.25 -8.09
C GLY A 53 3.69 4.22 -7.07
N HIS A 54 4.49 3.19 -6.79
CA HIS A 54 4.17 2.15 -5.80
C HIS A 54 4.41 2.67 -4.37
N ALA A 55 5.45 3.47 -4.18
CA ALA A 55 5.75 4.08 -2.89
C ALA A 55 4.61 4.99 -2.39
N MET A 56 3.94 5.73 -3.29
CA MET A 56 2.79 6.57 -2.91
C MET A 56 1.59 5.75 -2.40
N ALA A 57 1.39 4.53 -2.90
CA ALA A 57 0.36 3.65 -2.35
C ALA A 57 0.68 3.28 -0.90
N MET A 58 1.95 2.93 -0.62
CA MET A 58 2.42 2.64 0.74
C MET A 58 2.33 3.86 1.66
N VAL A 59 2.67 5.06 1.19
CA VAL A 59 2.52 6.30 1.97
C VAL A 59 1.10 6.46 2.48
N HIS A 60 0.09 6.26 1.62
CA HIS A 60 -1.30 6.35 2.02
C HIS A 60 -1.61 5.32 3.11
N VAL A 61 -1.19 4.07 2.94
CA VAL A 61 -1.45 3.01 3.94
C VAL A 61 -0.76 3.31 5.28
N ILE A 62 0.49 3.80 5.25
CA ILE A 62 1.27 4.12 6.45
C ILE A 62 0.62 5.28 7.23
N GLN A 63 0.19 6.33 6.53
CA GLN A 63 -0.27 7.56 7.18
C GLN A 63 -1.78 7.58 7.46
N LYS A 64 -2.57 6.87 6.66
CA LYS A 64 -4.04 6.90 6.72
C LYS A 64 -4.67 5.54 7.01
N GLY A 65 -3.85 4.48 7.06
CA GLY A 65 -4.33 3.11 7.26
C GLY A 65 -4.82 2.44 5.97
N PRO A 66 -5.30 1.18 6.08
CA PRO A 66 -5.74 0.37 4.95
C PRO A 66 -7.07 0.84 4.32
N GLU A 67 -7.69 1.90 4.83
CA GLU A 67 -8.96 2.39 4.32
C GLU A 67 -8.76 3.27 3.09
N ILE A 68 -9.50 2.95 2.03
CA ILE A 68 -9.63 3.78 0.83
C ILE A 68 -11.04 4.37 0.75
N SER A 69 -11.15 5.55 0.14
CA SER A 69 -12.45 6.19 -0.02
C SER A 69 -13.40 5.29 -0.82
N ALA A 70 -14.65 5.21 -0.37
CA ALA A 70 -15.73 4.46 -1.05
C ALA A 70 -15.93 4.87 -2.53
N LYS A 71 -15.41 6.02 -2.96
CA LYS A 71 -15.39 6.46 -4.36
C LYS A 71 -14.55 5.53 -5.27
N HIS A 72 -13.66 4.72 -4.72
CA HIS A 72 -12.83 3.76 -5.44
C HIS A 72 -13.40 2.33 -5.43
N VAL A 73 -14.57 2.11 -4.83
CA VAL A 73 -15.12 0.78 -4.57
C VAL A 73 -16.43 0.59 -5.33
N GLY A 74 -16.61 -0.56 -5.97
CA GLY A 74 -17.90 -0.97 -6.54
C GLY A 74 -18.42 -0.16 -7.74
N THR A 75 -17.59 0.65 -8.39
CA THR A 75 -18.00 1.46 -9.57
C THR A 75 -18.10 0.66 -10.88
N GLY A 76 -17.77 -0.64 -10.88
CA GLY A 76 -17.89 -1.52 -12.06
C GLY A 76 -16.90 -1.25 -13.18
N GLY A 77 -15.95 -0.32 -12.99
CA GLY A 77 -14.92 0.01 -13.97
C GLY A 77 -13.58 -0.69 -13.67
N SER A 78 -12.66 -0.71 -14.64
CA SER A 78 -11.32 -1.34 -14.55
C SER A 78 -10.38 -0.79 -13.45
N HIS A 79 -10.89 0.11 -12.61
CA HIS A 79 -10.21 0.78 -11.50
C HIS A 79 -10.92 0.59 -10.16
N SER A 80 -12.00 -0.22 -10.09
CA SER A 80 -12.70 -0.47 -8.84
C SER A 80 -11.96 -1.48 -7.97
N ASP A 81 -11.69 -1.13 -6.72
CA ASP A 81 -11.31 -2.08 -5.68
C ASP A 81 -12.54 -2.88 -5.21
N ALA A 82 -12.32 -4.13 -4.78
CA ALA A 82 -13.39 -5.04 -4.35
C ALA A 82 -13.93 -4.69 -2.96
N SER A 83 -13.18 -3.93 -2.16
CA SER A 83 -13.51 -3.52 -0.80
C SER A 83 -12.93 -2.14 -0.49
N THR A 84 -13.55 -1.42 0.46
CA THR A 84 -13.01 -0.17 1.04
C THR A 84 -11.80 -0.41 1.92
N THR A 85 -11.54 -1.66 2.29
CA THR A 85 -10.41 -2.06 3.12
C THR A 85 -9.42 -2.83 2.26
N LEU A 86 -8.19 -2.31 2.17
CA LEU A 86 -7.08 -2.92 1.48
C LEU A 86 -6.55 -4.14 2.24
N TRP A 87 -6.18 -5.18 1.50
CA TRP A 87 -5.57 -6.37 2.07
C TRP A 87 -4.06 -6.19 2.20
N LEU A 88 -3.57 -6.21 3.44
CA LEU A 88 -2.15 -5.97 3.76
C LEU A 88 -1.38 -7.24 4.13
N ASP A 89 -2.06 -8.36 4.37
CA ASP A 89 -1.50 -9.62 4.87
C ASP A 89 -0.86 -10.50 3.78
N GLY A 90 -0.61 -9.89 2.62
CA GLY A 90 0.04 -10.52 1.49
C GLY A 90 -0.94 -11.00 0.41
N LYS A 91 -0.50 -10.96 -0.84
CA LYS A 91 -1.32 -11.33 -2.00
C LYS A 91 -1.87 -12.76 -1.90
N ALA A 92 -1.07 -13.69 -1.38
CA ALA A 92 -1.43 -15.11 -1.30
C ALA A 92 -2.62 -15.39 -0.37
N THR A 93 -2.86 -14.52 0.61
CA THR A 93 -3.95 -14.67 1.59
C THR A 93 -5.16 -13.81 1.25
N ASN A 94 -5.10 -13.03 0.17
CA ASN A 94 -6.16 -12.10 -0.22
C ASN A 94 -7.40 -12.85 -0.72
N PRO A 95 -8.55 -12.78 -0.02
CA PRO A 95 -9.78 -13.47 -0.41
C PRO A 95 -10.37 -12.94 -1.72
N ALA A 96 -10.05 -11.70 -2.11
CA ALA A 96 -10.50 -11.09 -3.36
C ALA A 96 -9.57 -11.36 -4.56
N GLY A 97 -8.34 -11.83 -4.31
CA GLY A 97 -7.35 -12.15 -5.36
C GLY A 97 -7.48 -13.55 -5.95
N SER A 98 -8.41 -14.36 -5.44
CA SER A 98 -8.71 -15.71 -5.91
C SER A 98 -9.71 -15.67 -7.07
N ARG A 99 -9.26 -15.33 -8.28
CA ARG A 99 -10.00 -15.59 -9.51
C ARG A 99 -9.07 -15.85 -10.68
#